data_AF-A0A1S3ESD7-F1
#
_entry.id   AF-A0A1S3ESD7-F1
#
_cell.length_a   1.000
_cell.length_b   1.000
_cell.length_c   1.000
_cell.angle_alpha   90.00
_cell.angle_beta   90.00
_cell.angle_gamma   90.00
#
_symmetry.space_group_name_H-M   'P 1'
#
loop_
_entity.id
_entity.type
_entity.pdbx_description
1 polymer ?
#
loop_
_entity_poly.entity_id
_entity_poly.type
_entity_poly.pdbx_seq_one_letter_code
_entity_poly.pdbx_strand_id
1 'polypeptide(L)'
;MLVLLAFIIIFHITSAALLFVATIDNAWWVGDNFSVDVWRVCRNNSNCTEINESFSDYATLQAVQASMILSTILCCIAFFIFLLQLFRLKQGERFVLTSIIQLMSCLCVMIGASIYTDRRQDFHNNNAEYSSYMMEEGRYGYSFILAWVAFAFTFISGLMYLVLRKRK
;
A
#
# COMPACT_ATOMS: atom_id res chain seq x y z
N MET A 1 1.02 13.36 -27.47
CA MET A 1 -0.12 12.77 -26.72
C MET A 1 0.20 11.37 -26.23
N LEU A 2 0.69 10.48 -27.11
CA LEU A 2 1.02 9.09 -26.77
C LEU A 2 2.10 8.95 -25.67
N VAL A 3 3.15 9.79 -25.68
CA VAL A 3 4.21 9.74 -24.65
C VAL A 3 3.67 10.05 -23.25
N LEU A 4 2.85 11.10 -23.11
CA LEU A 4 2.22 11.44 -21.83
C LEU A 4 1.28 10.34 -21.35
N LEU A 5 0.49 9.78 -22.28
CA LEU A 5 -0.40 8.67 -21.98
C LEU A 5 0.37 7.43 -21.50
N ALA A 6 1.44 7.06 -22.20
CA ALA A 6 2.32 5.96 -21.81
C ALA A 6 2.93 6.20 -20.42
N PHE A 7 3.40 7.41 -20.15
CA PHE A 7 3.95 7.78 -18.84
C PHE A 7 2.92 7.61 -17.71
N ILE A 8 1.68 8.07 -17.90
CA ILE A 8 0.60 7.90 -16.91
C ILE A 8 0.28 6.43 -16.67
N ILE A 9 0.19 5.63 -17.73
CA ILE A 9 -0.08 4.20 -17.63
C ILE A 9 1.04 3.50 -16.85
N ILE A 10 2.30 3.77 -17.21
CA ILE A 10 3.46 3.21 -16.51
C ILE A 10 3.42 3.62 -15.04
N PHE A 11 3.21 4.90 -14.75
CA PHE A 11 3.18 5.42 -13.40
C PHE A 11 2.08 4.78 -12.54
N HIS A 12 0.90 4.53 -13.13
CA HIS A 12 -0.20 3.85 -12.47
C HIS A 12 0.09 2.36 -12.23
N ILE A 13 0.66 1.66 -13.21
CA ILE A 13 1.07 0.26 -13.07
C ILE A 13 2.15 0.13 -11.99
N THR A 14 3.14 1.03 -11.98
CA THR A 14 4.16 1.07 -10.93
C THR A 14 3.52 1.29 -9.55
N SER A 15 2.57 2.22 -9.43
CA SER A 15 1.83 2.42 -8.17
C SER A 15 1.14 1.14 -7.70
N ALA A 16 0.45 0.44 -8.60
CA ALA A 16 -0.21 -0.82 -8.28
C ALA A 16 0.78 -1.92 -7.87
N ALA A 17 1.89 -2.08 -8.60
CA ALA A 17 2.93 -3.04 -8.28
C ALA A 17 3.54 -2.77 -6.89
N LEU A 18 3.83 -1.51 -6.58
CA LEU A 18 4.32 -1.11 -5.26
C LEU A 18 3.32 -1.44 -4.14
N LEU A 19 2.03 -1.15 -4.35
CA LEU A 19 0.98 -1.50 -3.38
C LEU A 19 0.85 -3.02 -3.18
N PHE A 20 0.95 -3.81 -4.25
CA PHE A 20 0.93 -5.27 -4.15
C PHE A 20 2.12 -5.80 -3.36
N VAL A 21 3.35 -5.37 -3.69
CA VAL A 21 4.55 -5.80 -2.97
C VAL A 21 4.49 -5.36 -1.51
N ALA A 22 4.12 -4.11 -1.26
CA ALA A 22 3.95 -3.60 0.10
C ALA A 22 2.87 -4.36 0.87
N THR A 23 1.81 -4.81 0.22
CA THR A 23 0.73 -5.54 0.92
C THR A 23 1.09 -7.00 1.16
N ILE A 24 1.79 -7.67 0.24
CA ILE A 24 1.94 -9.13 0.24
C ILE A 24 3.27 -9.59 0.84
N ASP A 25 4.35 -8.84 0.67
CA ASP A 25 5.69 -9.34 0.99
C ASP A 25 6.10 -9.18 2.46
N ASN A 26 6.78 -10.20 3.00
CA ASN A 26 7.16 -10.35 4.39
C ASN A 26 8.33 -9.47 4.84
N ALA A 27 8.17 -8.15 4.76
CA ALA A 27 9.25 -7.22 5.09
C ALA A 27 8.76 -5.83 5.51
N TRP A 28 7.74 -5.72 6.37
CA TRP A 28 7.40 -4.44 7.02
C TRP A 28 8.35 -4.10 8.16
N TRP A 29 8.74 -5.12 8.92
CA TRP A 29 9.67 -5.01 10.04
C TRP A 29 10.64 -6.18 10.00
N VAL A 30 11.94 -5.90 10.05
CA VAL A 30 13.00 -6.91 9.85
C VAL A 30 14.05 -6.77 10.93
N GLY A 31 14.53 -7.91 11.43
CA GLY A 31 15.71 -8.04 12.27
C GLY A 31 16.70 -9.03 11.65
N ASP A 32 17.73 -9.40 12.40
CA ASP A 32 18.78 -10.29 11.89
C ASP A 32 18.27 -11.70 11.59
N ASN A 33 17.36 -12.22 12.43
CA ASN A 33 16.85 -13.59 12.35
C ASN A 33 15.32 -13.68 12.17
N PHE A 34 14.65 -12.56 11.94
CA PHE A 34 13.20 -12.52 11.81
C PHE A 34 12.74 -11.49 10.78
N SER A 35 11.57 -11.74 10.19
CA SER A 35 10.84 -10.80 9.35
C SER A 35 9.36 -10.81 9.73
N VAL A 36 8.73 -9.65 9.61
CA VAL A 36 7.31 -9.46 9.93
C VAL A 36 6.69 -8.64 8.82
N ASP A 37 5.53 -9.08 8.34
CA ASP A 37 4.60 -8.23 7.58
C ASP A 37 3.31 -8.01 8.37
N VAL A 38 2.30 -7.48 7.69
CA VAL A 38 0.98 -7.23 8.26
C VAL A 38 0.15 -8.51 8.44
N TRP A 39 0.57 -9.66 7.92
CA TRP A 39 -0.12 -10.96 7.95
C TRP A 39 0.60 -12.01 8.80
N ARG A 40 1.93 -12.02 8.81
CA ARG A 40 2.78 -13.14 9.24
C ARG A 40 4.04 -12.67 9.95
N VAL A 41 4.47 -13.48 10.89
CA VAL A 41 5.78 -13.38 11.55
C VAL A 41 6.61 -14.60 11.15
N CYS A 42 7.78 -14.37 10.58
CA CYS A 42 8.71 -15.42 10.14
C CYS A 42 10.03 -15.38 10.91
N ARG A 43 10.55 -16.55 11.26
CA ARG A 43 11.87 -16.74 11.89
C ARG A 43 12.76 -17.61 11.02
N ASN A 44 14.05 -17.26 10.92
CA ASN A 44 15.06 -17.95 10.13
C ASN A 44 14.57 -18.26 8.69
N ASN A 45 13.76 -17.36 8.11
CA ASN A 45 13.14 -17.46 6.77
C ASN A 45 12.36 -18.76 6.46
N SER A 46 12.01 -19.55 7.47
CA SER A 46 11.45 -20.91 7.26
C SER A 46 10.27 -21.23 8.17
N ASN A 47 10.24 -20.69 9.38
CA ASN A 47 9.14 -20.90 10.31
C ASN A 47 8.28 -19.64 10.38
N CYS A 48 7.14 -19.65 9.69
CA CYS A 48 6.23 -18.51 9.62
C CYS A 48 4.91 -18.84 10.30
N THR A 49 4.45 -17.94 11.16
CA THR A 49 3.16 -18.01 11.84
C THR A 49 2.25 -16.88 11.38
N GLU A 50 1.00 -17.21 11.08
CA GLU A 50 -0.04 -16.25 10.70
C GLU A 50 -0.49 -15.47 11.94
N ILE A 51 -0.52 -14.14 11.83
CA ILE A 51 -1.05 -13.26 12.85
C ILE A 51 -2.57 -13.42 12.90
N ASN A 52 -3.11 -13.69 14.08
CA ASN A 52 -4.52 -13.95 14.30
C ASN A 52 -5.05 -13.21 15.53
N GLU A 53 -6.28 -13.50 15.95
CA GLU A 53 -6.97 -12.83 17.07
C GLU A 53 -6.24 -12.96 18.44
N SER A 54 -5.29 -13.89 18.60
CA SER A 54 -4.45 -13.97 19.80
C SER A 54 -3.39 -12.87 19.89
N PHE A 55 -3.18 -12.11 18.81
CA PHE A 55 -2.25 -11.00 18.75
C PHE A 55 -2.77 -9.77 19.52
N SER A 56 -1.96 -9.25 20.42
CA SER A 56 -2.21 -7.98 21.10
C SER A 56 -2.31 -6.84 20.08
N ASP A 57 -3.35 -6.02 20.22
CA ASP A 57 -3.73 -4.98 19.25
C ASP A 57 -4.06 -5.50 17.84
N TYR A 58 -4.51 -6.76 17.72
CA TYR A 58 -4.95 -7.34 16.45
C TYR A 58 -6.00 -6.45 15.74
N ALA A 59 -6.95 -5.85 16.46
CA ALA A 59 -7.95 -4.95 15.86
C ALA A 59 -7.31 -3.75 15.13
N THR A 60 -6.23 -3.20 15.69
CA THR A 60 -5.50 -2.08 15.07
C THR A 60 -4.67 -2.55 13.89
N LEU A 61 -4.03 -3.72 13.99
CA LEU A 61 -3.33 -4.33 12.86
C LEU A 61 -4.31 -4.69 11.73
N GLN A 62 -5.51 -5.17 12.06
CA GLN A 62 -6.57 -5.46 11.11
C GLN A 62 -7.02 -4.21 10.35
N ALA A 63 -7.01 -3.03 10.99
CA ALA A 63 -7.23 -1.77 10.30
C ALA A 63 -6.13 -1.44 9.29
N VAL A 64 -4.86 -1.75 9.60
CA VAL A 64 -3.73 -1.65 8.65
C VAL A 64 -3.94 -2.60 7.47
N GLN A 65 -4.21 -3.87 7.75
CA GLN A 65 -4.49 -4.91 6.75
C GLN A 65 -5.63 -4.49 5.79
N ALA A 66 -6.77 -4.08 6.34
CA ALA A 66 -7.92 -3.64 5.58
C ALA A 66 -7.61 -2.40 4.74
N SER A 67 -6.85 -1.45 5.29
CA SER A 67 -6.43 -0.24 4.56
C SER A 67 -5.49 -0.55 3.39
N MET A 68 -4.55 -1.48 3.57
CA MET A 68 -3.64 -1.91 2.50
C MET A 68 -4.38 -2.65 1.38
N ILE A 69 -5.28 -3.59 1.73
CA ILE A 69 -6.15 -4.26 0.75
C ILE A 69 -7.00 -3.24 -0.02
N LEU A 70 -7.69 -2.35 0.71
CA LEU A 70 -8.58 -1.36 0.11
C LEU A 70 -7.82 -0.41 -0.80
N SER A 71 -6.62 0.03 -0.42
CA SER A 71 -5.76 0.86 -1.26
C SER A 71 -5.41 0.17 -2.58
N THR A 72 -5.07 -1.12 -2.54
CA THR A 72 -4.72 -1.92 -3.71
C THR A 72 -5.92 -2.10 -4.65
N ILE A 73 -7.09 -2.46 -4.10
CA ILE A 73 -8.33 -2.60 -4.86
C ILE A 73 -8.72 -1.29 -5.54
N LEU A 74 -8.73 -0.18 -4.80
CA LEU A 74 -9.08 1.14 -5.34
C LEU A 74 -8.09 1.58 -6.43
N CYS A 75 -6.79 1.31 -6.29
CA CYS A 75 -5.80 1.60 -7.34
C CYS A 75 -6.11 0.82 -8.63
N CYS A 76 -6.47 -0.47 -8.52
CA CYS A 76 -6.87 -1.28 -9.66
C CYS A 76 -8.18 -0.81 -10.31
N ILE A 77 -9.18 -0.44 -9.51
CA ILE A 77 -10.44 0.12 -10.00
C ILE A 77 -10.19 1.46 -10.72
N ALA A 78 -9.37 2.34 -10.15
CA ALA A 78 -8.99 3.59 -10.78
C ALA A 78 -8.33 3.36 -12.15
N PHE A 79 -7.45 2.34 -12.26
CA PHE A 79 -6.83 1.98 -13.54
C PHE A 79 -7.88 1.54 -14.57
N PHE A 80 -8.83 0.69 -14.18
CA PHE A 80 -9.88 0.24 -15.09
C PHE A 80 -10.77 1.40 -15.55
N ILE A 81 -11.18 2.28 -14.62
CA ILE A 81 -11.96 3.48 -14.96
C ILE A 81 -11.17 4.41 -15.87
N PHE A 82 -9.87 4.57 -15.64
CA PHE A 82 -9.02 5.35 -16.53
C PHE A 82 -9.07 4.83 -17.97
N LEU A 83 -8.90 3.52 -18.15
CA LEU A 83 -9.01 2.89 -19.47
C LEU A 83 -10.39 3.13 -20.12
N LEU A 84 -11.47 3.01 -19.35
CA LEU A 84 -12.82 3.32 -19.85
C LEU A 84 -12.97 4.79 -20.25
N GLN A 85 -12.43 5.72 -19.45
CA GLN A 85 -12.47 7.15 -19.74
C GLN A 85 -11.64 7.49 -20.99
N LEU A 86 -10.54 6.79 -21.29
CA LEU A 86 -9.80 7.02 -22.53
C LEU A 86 -10.70 6.88 -23.77
N PHE A 87 -11.60 5.90 -23.78
CA PHE A 87 -12.50 5.66 -24.92
C PHE A 87 -13.80 6.49 -24.84
N ARG A 88 -14.40 6.63 -23.65
CA ARG A 88 -15.75 7.20 -23.49
C ARG A 88 -15.79 8.72 -23.29
N LEU A 89 -14.74 9.31 -22.71
CA LEU A 89 -14.73 10.72 -22.30
C LEU A 89 -14.74 11.64 -23.53
N LYS A 90 -15.44 12.78 -23.47
CA LYS A 90 -15.41 13.74 -24.58
C LYS A 90 -14.07 14.46 -24.63
N GLN A 91 -13.72 14.96 -25.80
CA GLN A 91 -12.51 15.76 -25.94
C GLN A 91 -12.62 17.04 -25.10
N GLY A 92 -11.55 17.38 -24.37
CA GLY A 92 -11.47 18.53 -23.47
C GLY A 92 -11.84 18.21 -22.03
N GLU A 93 -12.51 17.08 -21.76
CA GLU A 93 -12.87 16.64 -20.41
C GLU A 93 -11.65 16.10 -19.64
N ARG A 94 -11.76 16.09 -18.30
CA ARG A 94 -10.73 15.64 -17.36
C ARG A 94 -11.07 14.25 -16.80
N PHE A 95 -10.05 13.54 -16.32
CA PHE A 95 -10.18 12.21 -15.72
C PHE A 95 -10.60 12.28 -14.23
N VAL A 96 -11.65 13.06 -13.92
CA VAL A 96 -12.02 13.39 -12.52
C VAL A 96 -12.39 12.16 -11.71
N LEU A 97 -13.20 11.25 -12.26
CA LEU A 97 -13.60 10.03 -11.55
C LEU A 97 -12.39 9.13 -11.23
N THR A 98 -11.50 8.91 -12.20
CA THR A 98 -10.23 8.19 -11.99
C THR A 98 -9.43 8.83 -10.86
N SER A 99 -9.31 10.17 -10.88
CA SER A 99 -8.58 10.90 -9.85
C SER A 99 -9.15 10.69 -8.46
N ILE A 100 -10.47 10.81 -8.28
CA ILE A 100 -11.11 10.66 -6.97
C ILE A 100 -10.80 9.28 -6.38
N ILE A 101 -10.96 8.23 -7.17
CA ILE A 101 -10.69 6.85 -6.70
C ILE A 101 -9.21 6.64 -6.42
N GLN A 102 -8.32 7.20 -7.25
CA GLN A 102 -6.88 7.14 -7.02
C GLN A 102 -6.46 7.87 -5.73
N LEU A 103 -7.09 9.01 -5.43
CA LEU A 103 -6.86 9.76 -4.19
C LEU A 103 -7.45 9.03 -2.97
N MET A 104 -8.55 8.28 -3.13
CA MET A 104 -9.04 7.40 -2.06
C MET A 104 -8.06 6.25 -1.79
N SER A 105 -7.48 5.64 -2.83
CA SER A 105 -6.40 4.66 -2.67
C SER A 105 -5.20 5.24 -1.91
N CYS A 106 -4.77 6.44 -2.31
CA CYS A 106 -3.72 7.22 -1.64
C CYS A 106 -4.01 7.45 -0.15
N LEU A 107 -5.25 7.81 0.18
CA LEU A 107 -5.67 8.02 1.57
C LEU A 107 -5.58 6.72 2.38
N CYS A 108 -6.04 5.59 1.82
CA CYS A 108 -5.99 4.30 2.48
C CYS A 108 -4.55 3.85 2.80
N VAL A 109 -3.62 3.94 1.84
CA VAL A 109 -2.21 3.55 2.09
C VAL A 109 -1.55 4.47 3.12
N MET A 110 -1.83 5.78 3.08
CA MET A 110 -1.33 6.73 4.09
C MET A 110 -1.84 6.40 5.49
N ILE A 111 -3.12 6.07 5.64
CA ILE A 111 -3.72 5.67 6.92
C ILE A 111 -3.06 4.39 7.44
N GLY A 112 -2.97 3.34 6.61
CA GLY A 112 -2.36 2.07 7.00
C GLY A 112 -0.90 2.22 7.45
N ALA A 113 -0.09 2.92 6.66
CA ALA A 113 1.32 3.17 6.99
C ALA A 113 1.47 4.05 8.26
N SER A 114 0.61 5.04 8.45
CA SER A 114 0.66 5.93 9.64
C SER A 114 0.28 5.19 10.91
N ILE A 115 -0.79 4.41 10.90
CA ILE A 115 -1.20 3.58 12.05
C ILE A 115 -0.08 2.60 12.41
N TYR A 116 0.52 1.94 11.42
CA TYR A 116 1.64 1.04 11.67
C TYR A 116 2.86 1.76 12.28
N THR A 117 3.14 2.98 11.82
CA THR A 117 4.24 3.80 12.36
C THR A 117 4.03 4.14 13.82
N ASP A 118 2.82 4.59 14.17
CA ASP A 118 2.43 4.99 15.53
C ASP A 118 2.42 3.80 16.51
N ARG A 119 1.81 2.68 16.09
CA ARG A 119 1.58 1.50 16.93
C ARG A 119 2.71 0.47 16.87
N ARG A 120 3.81 0.80 16.18
CA ARG A 120 4.97 -0.09 15.98
C ARG A 120 5.43 -0.73 17.29
N GLN A 121 5.62 0.07 18.35
CA GLN A 121 6.13 -0.44 19.62
C GLN A 121 5.17 -1.45 20.24
N ASP A 122 3.86 -1.18 20.18
CA ASP A 122 2.85 -2.08 20.74
C ASP A 122 2.78 -3.40 19.97
N PHE A 123 2.88 -3.36 18.64
CA PHE A 123 2.91 -4.54 17.79
C PHE A 123 4.11 -5.45 18.06
N HIS A 124 5.27 -4.89 18.39
CA HIS A 124 6.51 -5.69 18.55
C HIS A 124 6.85 -6.03 20.01
N ASN A 125 6.46 -5.19 20.98
CA ASN A 125 6.89 -5.36 22.38
C ASN A 125 5.87 -6.10 23.26
N ASN A 126 4.56 -5.99 22.98
CA ASN A 126 3.52 -6.48 23.89
C ASN A 126 3.06 -7.92 23.60
N ASN A 127 3.61 -8.56 22.57
CA ASN A 127 3.11 -9.81 22.04
C ASN A 127 3.89 -11.03 22.52
N ALA A 128 3.94 -11.30 23.84
CA ALA A 128 4.76 -12.36 24.48
C ALA A 128 4.85 -13.72 23.72
N GLU A 129 3.74 -14.19 23.14
CA GLU A 129 3.65 -15.43 22.34
C GLU A 129 4.48 -15.35 21.04
N TYR A 130 4.52 -14.17 20.40
CA TYR A 130 5.39 -13.82 19.28
C TYR A 130 6.72 -13.16 19.74
N SER A 131 6.79 -12.65 20.98
CA SER A 131 7.90 -11.86 21.54
C SER A 131 8.99 -12.69 22.19
N SER A 132 8.83 -14.02 22.32
CA SER A 132 10.01 -14.88 22.52
C SER A 132 11.05 -14.74 21.38
N TYR A 133 10.68 -14.03 20.30
CA TYR A 133 11.48 -13.79 19.10
C TYR A 133 11.65 -12.30 18.69
N MET A 134 10.97 -11.33 19.34
CA MET A 134 10.98 -9.90 18.94
C MET A 134 11.69 -8.95 19.94
N MET A 135 12.48 -9.47 20.88
CA MET A 135 13.31 -8.64 21.77
C MET A 135 14.60 -8.11 21.10
N GLU A 136 14.89 -8.53 19.88
CA GLU A 136 16.00 -8.01 19.07
C GLU A 136 15.60 -6.67 18.41
N GLU A 137 16.53 -5.70 18.38
CA GLU A 137 16.33 -4.42 17.69
C GLU A 137 16.04 -4.66 16.20
N GLY A 138 14.79 -4.50 15.79
CA GLY A 138 14.41 -4.49 14.38
C GLY A 138 14.51 -3.10 13.74
N ARG A 139 14.31 -3.06 12.43
CA ARG A 139 14.18 -1.84 11.62
C ARG A 139 13.04 -1.98 10.62
N TYR A 140 12.58 -0.85 10.09
CA TYR A 140 11.62 -0.85 9.00
C TYR A 140 12.20 -1.60 7.79
N GLY A 141 11.46 -2.61 7.33
CA GLY A 141 11.80 -3.36 6.14
C GLY A 141 11.34 -2.65 4.87
N TYR A 142 11.72 -3.21 3.73
CA TYR A 142 11.49 -2.55 2.45
C TYR A 142 10.00 -2.45 2.09
N SER A 143 9.15 -3.42 2.45
CA SER A 143 7.70 -3.36 2.17
C SER A 143 7.05 -2.13 2.81
N PHE A 144 7.46 -1.77 4.03
CA PHE A 144 7.00 -0.55 4.70
C PHE A 144 7.46 0.72 3.95
N ILE A 145 8.71 0.75 3.48
CA ILE A 145 9.21 1.86 2.66
C ILE A 145 8.45 1.95 1.34
N LEU A 146 8.18 0.82 0.69
CA LEU A 146 7.39 0.77 -0.55
C LEU A 146 5.96 1.26 -0.34
N ALA A 147 5.35 1.08 0.84
CA ALA A 147 4.04 1.65 1.15
C ALA A 147 4.07 3.20 1.10
N TRP A 148 5.10 3.83 1.66
CA TRP A 148 5.27 5.30 1.60
C TRP A 148 5.62 5.79 0.20
N VAL A 149 6.41 5.04 -0.57
CA VAL A 149 6.66 5.36 -1.98
C VAL A 149 5.37 5.23 -2.79
N ALA A 150 4.57 4.19 -2.54
CA ALA A 150 3.26 4.00 -3.17
C ALA A 150 2.29 5.13 -2.81
N PHE A 151 2.29 5.62 -1.58
CA PHE A 151 1.56 6.83 -1.19
C PHE A 151 1.94 8.03 -2.08
N ALA A 152 3.24 8.34 -2.21
CA ALA A 152 3.67 9.47 -3.03
C ALA A 152 3.27 9.31 -4.51
N PHE A 153 3.41 8.09 -5.05
CA PHE A 153 3.04 7.79 -6.43
C PHE A 153 1.52 7.88 -6.66
N THR A 154 0.72 7.31 -5.77
CA THR A 154 -0.75 7.39 -5.86
C THR A 154 -1.25 8.82 -5.71
N PHE A 155 -0.63 9.63 -4.84
CA PHE A 155 -0.94 11.06 -4.71
C PHE A 155 -0.64 11.85 -5.99
N ILE A 156 0.59 11.74 -6.51
CA ILE A 156 0.99 12.43 -7.74
C ILE A 156 0.11 11.99 -8.91
N SER A 157 -0.16 10.69 -9.03
CA SER A 157 -1.04 10.14 -10.07
C SER A 157 -2.46 10.72 -9.97
N GLY A 158 -3.03 10.75 -8.77
CA GLY A 158 -4.33 11.34 -8.50
C GLY A 158 -4.40 12.81 -8.93
N LEU A 159 -3.40 13.62 -8.58
CA LEU A 159 -3.32 15.02 -9.01
C LEU A 159 -3.15 15.17 -10.53
N MET A 160 -2.31 14.34 -11.14
CA MET A 160 -2.13 14.33 -12.60
C MET A 160 -3.45 14.11 -13.33
N TYR A 161 -4.30 13.17 -12.87
CA TYR A 161 -5.61 12.93 -13.46
C TYR A 161 -6.58 14.12 -13.36
N LEU A 162 -6.43 15.00 -12.36
CA LEU A 162 -7.22 16.24 -12.26
C LEU A 162 -6.78 17.31 -13.26
N VAL A 163 -5.47 17.40 -13.51
CA VAL A 163 -4.90 18.45 -14.36
C VAL A 163 -5.07 18.10 -15.83
N LEU A 164 -4.87 16.82 -16.18
CA LEU A 164 -4.88 16.36 -17.55
C LEU A 164 -6.27 16.43 -18.18
N ARG A 165 -6.30 16.88 -19.45
CA ARG A 165 -7.49 16.93 -20.29
C ARG A 165 -7.30 16.03 -21.50
N LYS A 166 -8.36 15.32 -21.91
CA LYS A 166 -8.36 14.56 -23.15
C LYS A 166 -8.17 15.51 -24.33
N ARG A 167 -7.04 15.41 -25.03
CA ARG A 167 -6.78 16.17 -26.26
C ARG A 167 -7.34 15.44 -27.49
N LYS A 168 -7.36 16.14 -28.63
CA LYS A 168 -7.81 15.61 -29.92
C LYS A 168 -6.95 14.43 -30.33
#